data_AF-A0A9E1KL64-F1
#
_entry.id   AF-A0A9E1KL64-F1
#
_cell.length_a   1.000
_cell.length_b   1.000
_cell.length_c   1.000
_cell.angle_alpha   90.00
_cell.angle_beta   90.00
_cell.angle_gamma   90.00
#
_symmetry.space_group_name_H-M   'P 1'
#
loop_
_entity.id
_entity.type
_entity.pdbx_description
1 polymer ?
#
loop_
_entity_poly.entity_id
_entity_poly.type
_entity_poly.pdbx_seq_one_letter_code
_entity_poly.pdbx_strand_id
1 'polypeptide(L)'
;MSIPSIKALIAGLLLWQIAVPNPPVSARPPALNFMQITMLAVVASDRSGARQKAITADFAIHPQGMALNTPREAVMAFYETHDAAYLSMDRNSELAGFVLRSDKGQFFYTNAVEMPASFTLQARVQGPSGWSVHDFLHTHPGGHKDQNFFSDPDRLAVLNGTKPYYLRTPSGDVRFMDIPLAKSTHILSGARGKSICPEQKPCMTEHPWHDRRLKGDWASAIRRPT
;
A
#
# COMPACT_ATOMS: atom_id res chain seq x y z
N MET A 1 35.46 84.49 -47.87
CA MET A 1 35.21 83.06 -47.58
C MET A 1 33.95 83.00 -46.73
N SER A 2 32.84 82.57 -47.33
CA SER A 2 31.51 82.56 -46.70
C SER A 2 30.93 81.15 -46.84
N ILE A 3 30.67 80.50 -45.72
CA ILE A 3 30.09 79.15 -45.64
C ILE A 3 28.57 79.28 -45.42
N PRO A 4 27.73 78.56 -46.18
CA PRO A 4 26.29 78.76 -46.16
C PRO A 4 25.51 77.87 -45.18
N SER A 5 24.45 78.48 -44.64
CA SER A 5 23.11 77.97 -44.31
C SER A 5 22.85 76.46 -44.26
N ILE A 6 22.49 75.95 -43.08
CA ILE A 6 21.80 74.65 -42.89
C ILE A 6 20.30 74.91 -42.72
N LYS A 7 19.51 74.41 -43.67
CA LYS A 7 18.07 74.21 -43.56
C LYS A 7 17.82 72.87 -42.86
N ALA A 8 17.06 72.86 -41.77
CA ALA A 8 16.47 71.65 -41.20
C ALA A 8 15.01 71.54 -41.64
N LEU A 9 14.65 70.41 -42.26
CA LEU A 9 13.34 70.11 -42.83
C LEU A 9 12.73 68.89 -42.11
N ILE A 10 11.59 69.14 -41.48
CA ILE A 10 10.36 68.34 -41.29
C ILE A 10 10.37 66.85 -41.66
N ALA A 11 9.81 66.01 -40.77
CA ALA A 11 8.75 64.98 -40.98
C ALA A 11 8.91 63.87 -39.91
N GLY A 12 7.90 63.51 -39.12
CA GLY A 12 6.66 62.86 -39.55
C GLY A 12 6.64 61.46 -38.91
N LEU A 13 6.01 61.34 -37.74
CA LEU A 13 5.99 60.13 -36.91
C LEU A 13 5.04 59.07 -37.52
N LEU A 14 5.58 57.95 -37.99
CA LEU A 14 4.82 56.77 -38.44
C LEU A 14 4.74 55.75 -37.29
N LEU A 15 3.53 55.46 -36.82
CA LEU A 15 3.27 54.37 -35.85
C LEU A 15 3.34 53.02 -36.55
N TRP A 16 4.25 52.15 -36.11
CA TRP A 16 4.24 50.72 -36.42
C TRP A 16 3.52 49.96 -35.30
N GLN A 17 2.47 49.21 -35.64
CA GLN A 17 1.88 48.21 -34.75
C GLN A 17 2.82 47.00 -34.66
N ILE A 18 3.33 46.74 -33.46
CA ILE A 18 4.07 45.52 -33.16
C ILE A 18 3.03 44.43 -32.86
N ALA A 19 2.96 43.41 -33.72
CA ALA A 19 2.24 42.19 -33.43
C ALA A 19 2.95 41.45 -32.29
N VAL A 20 2.32 41.43 -31.11
CA VAL A 20 2.76 40.62 -29.97
C VAL A 20 2.44 39.16 -30.29
N PRO A 21 3.41 38.24 -30.34
CA PRO A 21 3.09 36.82 -30.50
C PRO A 21 2.27 36.35 -29.30
N ASN A 22 1.14 35.70 -29.58
CA ASN A 22 0.36 35.02 -28.54
C ASN A 22 1.29 34.08 -27.76
N PRO A 23 1.27 34.09 -26.42
CA PRO A 23 2.01 33.12 -25.64
C PRO A 23 1.57 31.70 -26.06
N PRO A 24 2.50 30.73 -26.12
CA PRO A 24 2.14 29.35 -26.41
C PRO A 24 1.06 28.92 -25.41
N VAL A 25 -0.06 28.43 -25.94
CA VAL A 25 -1.12 27.80 -25.15
C VAL A 25 -0.44 26.76 -24.28
N SER A 26 -0.42 27.00 -22.97
CA SER A 26 0.12 26.08 -21.98
C SER A 26 -0.56 24.73 -22.20
N ALA A 27 0.20 23.77 -22.73
CA ALA A 27 -0.27 22.41 -22.90
C ALA A 27 -0.62 21.91 -21.50
N ARG A 28 -1.93 21.82 -21.20
CA ARG A 28 -2.39 21.14 -19.99
C ARG A 28 -1.72 19.77 -20.02
N PRO A 29 -1.02 19.36 -18.94
CA PRO A 29 -0.48 18.02 -18.88
C PRO A 29 -1.61 17.04 -19.18
N PRO A 30 -1.38 16.02 -20.03
CA PRO A 30 -2.41 15.05 -20.35
C PRO A 30 -2.99 14.52 -19.04
N ALA A 31 -4.33 14.58 -18.91
CA ALA A 31 -5.01 14.00 -17.76
C ALA A 31 -4.57 12.54 -17.66
N LEU A 32 -3.85 12.21 -16.59
CA LEU A 32 -3.47 10.83 -16.31
C LEU A 32 -4.78 10.05 -16.14
N ASN A 33 -5.06 9.14 -17.08
CA ASN A 33 -6.19 8.24 -16.96
C ASN A 33 -5.91 7.26 -15.82
N PHE A 34 -6.47 7.55 -14.65
CA PHE A 34 -6.41 6.67 -13.49
C PHE A 34 -7.49 5.60 -13.61
N MET A 35 -7.08 4.34 -13.41
CA MET A 35 -7.99 3.25 -13.14
C MET A 35 -8.32 3.28 -11.64
N GLN A 36 -9.62 3.19 -11.32
CA GLN A 36 -10.08 2.93 -9.96
C GLN A 36 -10.64 1.51 -9.90
N ILE A 37 -9.89 0.60 -9.28
CA ILE A 37 -10.37 -0.75 -8.98
C ILE A 37 -11.07 -0.69 -7.63
N THR A 38 -12.37 -0.92 -7.61
CA THR A 38 -13.10 -1.12 -6.36
C THR A 38 -13.14 -2.61 -6.06
N MET A 39 -12.37 -3.05 -5.07
CA MET A 39 -12.47 -4.40 -4.52
C MET A 39 -13.39 -4.38 -3.31
N LEU A 40 -14.48 -5.14 -3.41
CA LEU A 40 -15.47 -5.30 -2.35
C LEU A 40 -15.21 -6.61 -1.61
N ALA A 41 -14.99 -6.51 -0.29
CA ALA A 41 -14.87 -7.58 0.68
C ALA A 41 -13.52 -8.31 0.76
N VAL A 42 -12.54 -7.66 1.41
CA VAL A 42 -11.59 -8.40 2.26
C VAL A 42 -12.16 -8.41 3.67
N VAL A 43 -12.29 -9.60 4.26
CA VAL A 43 -12.88 -9.79 5.60
C VAL A 43 -11.78 -10.30 6.52
N ALA A 44 -11.50 -9.56 7.61
CA ALA A 44 -10.78 -10.08 8.76
C ALA A 44 -11.75 -10.13 9.95
N SER A 45 -11.90 -11.29 10.57
CA SER A 45 -12.85 -11.50 11.68
C SER A 45 -12.15 -12.11 12.87
N ASP A 46 -12.39 -11.56 14.05
CA ASP A 46 -12.21 -12.33 15.27
C ASP A 46 -13.39 -13.29 15.48
N ARG A 47 -13.17 -14.35 16.25
CA ARG A 47 -14.22 -15.33 16.60
C ARG A 47 -15.23 -14.78 17.61
N SER A 48 -15.17 -13.50 17.98
CA SER A 48 -15.93 -12.96 19.13
C SER A 48 -17.38 -12.61 18.80
N GLY A 49 -17.78 -12.65 17.53
CA GLY A 49 -19.13 -12.23 17.11
C GLY A 49 -19.35 -10.71 17.24
N ALA A 50 -18.30 -9.93 17.49
CA ALA A 50 -18.36 -8.48 17.46
C ALA A 50 -18.73 -8.00 16.05
N ARG A 51 -19.53 -6.92 15.99
CA ARG A 51 -19.90 -6.29 14.71
C ARG A 51 -18.63 -5.85 13.98
N GLN A 52 -18.42 -6.38 12.78
CA GLN A 52 -17.34 -5.94 11.91
C GLN A 52 -17.52 -4.47 11.56
N LYS A 53 -16.46 -3.68 11.70
CA LYS A 53 -16.45 -2.30 11.23
C LYS A 53 -16.22 -2.31 9.72
N ALA A 54 -17.17 -1.78 8.95
CA ALA A 54 -16.95 -1.51 7.54
C ALA A 54 -15.97 -0.35 7.39
N ILE A 55 -14.94 -0.54 6.57
CA ILE A 55 -13.88 0.43 6.31
C ILE A 55 -13.79 0.62 4.80
N THR A 56 -13.83 1.88 4.38
CA THR A 56 -13.45 2.27 3.02
C THR A 56 -12.08 2.89 3.09
N ALA A 57 -11.15 2.41 2.26
CA ALA A 57 -9.79 2.95 2.21
C ALA A 57 -9.30 3.08 0.77
N ASP A 58 -8.53 4.13 0.54
CA ASP A 58 -7.87 4.42 -0.73
C ASP A 58 -6.43 3.91 -0.71
N PHE A 59 -6.04 3.23 -1.78
CA PHE A 59 -4.71 2.68 -1.99
C PHE A 59 -4.17 3.21 -3.30
N ALA A 60 -2.96 3.74 -3.28
CA ALA A 60 -2.23 4.21 -4.45
C ALA A 60 -0.80 3.69 -4.40
N ILE A 61 -0.11 3.70 -5.54
CA ILE A 61 1.30 3.29 -5.62
C ILE A 61 2.10 4.11 -4.59
N HIS A 62 2.87 3.43 -3.76
CA HIS A 62 3.73 4.10 -2.79
C HIS A 62 4.78 4.95 -3.53
N PRO A 63 5.17 6.14 -3.05
CA PRO A 63 6.18 6.97 -3.74
C PRO A 63 7.53 6.26 -3.93
N GLN A 64 7.86 5.31 -3.06
CA GLN A 64 9.05 4.46 -3.15
C GLN A 64 8.76 3.09 -3.79
N GLY A 65 7.54 2.88 -4.28
CA GLY A 65 7.12 1.71 -5.04
C GLY A 65 7.78 1.71 -6.40
N MET A 66 9.03 1.25 -6.43
CA MET A 66 9.78 1.07 -7.67
C MET A 66 9.20 -0.10 -8.48
N ALA A 67 9.51 -0.11 -9.77
CA ALA A 67 9.19 -1.25 -10.62
C ALA A 67 10.07 -2.44 -10.22
N LEU A 68 9.44 -3.53 -9.78
CA LEU A 68 10.09 -4.75 -9.31
C LEU A 68 9.85 -5.90 -10.27
N ASN A 69 10.76 -6.87 -10.28
CA ASN A 69 10.76 -7.94 -11.27
C ASN A 69 9.87 -9.11 -10.86
N THR A 70 9.62 -9.29 -9.57
CA THR A 70 8.80 -10.38 -9.05
C THR A 70 7.77 -9.90 -8.04
N PRO A 71 6.62 -10.60 -7.89
CA PRO A 71 5.65 -10.29 -6.83
C PRO A 71 6.29 -10.39 -5.45
N ARG A 72 7.18 -11.37 -5.24
CA ARG A 72 7.88 -11.58 -3.97
C ARG A 72 8.73 -10.37 -3.58
N GLU A 73 9.44 -9.77 -4.52
CA GLU A 73 10.19 -8.52 -4.27
C GLU A 73 9.25 -7.39 -3.84
N ALA A 74 8.09 -7.24 -4.48
CA ALA A 74 7.11 -6.21 -4.11
C ALA A 74 6.51 -6.43 -2.72
N VAL A 75 6.21 -7.68 -2.36
CA VAL A 75 5.75 -8.07 -1.02
C VAL A 75 6.80 -7.71 0.04
N MET A 76 8.05 -8.10 -0.18
CA MET A 76 9.14 -7.83 0.77
C MET A 76 9.39 -6.34 0.91
N ALA A 77 9.47 -5.61 -0.21
CA ALA A 77 9.63 -4.16 -0.21
C ALA A 77 8.49 -3.45 0.53
N PHE A 78 7.24 -3.90 0.38
CA PHE A 78 6.12 -3.36 1.14
C PHE A 78 6.34 -3.52 2.66
N TYR A 79 6.65 -4.73 3.13
CA TYR A 79 6.82 -4.98 4.56
C TYR A 79 8.04 -4.28 5.13
N GLU A 80 9.18 -4.25 4.42
CA GLU A 80 10.38 -3.52 4.84
C GLU A 80 10.11 -2.02 4.96
N THR A 81 9.42 -1.44 3.98
CA THR A 81 9.10 -0.01 3.95
C THR A 81 8.20 0.40 5.13
N HIS A 82 7.28 -0.48 5.53
CA HIS A 82 6.28 -0.18 6.56
C HIS A 82 6.58 -0.86 7.91
N ASP A 83 7.78 -1.45 8.09
CA ASP A 83 8.09 -2.24 9.28
C ASP A 83 8.05 -1.37 10.54
N ALA A 84 8.64 -0.17 10.50
CA ALA A 84 8.61 0.77 11.61
C ALA A 84 7.19 1.19 12.00
N ALA A 85 6.30 1.40 11.02
CA ALA A 85 4.90 1.72 11.27
C ALA A 85 4.22 0.53 11.97
N TYR A 86 4.38 -0.68 11.44
CA TYR A 86 3.82 -1.89 12.04
C TYR A 86 4.31 -2.11 13.48
N LEU A 87 5.61 -2.01 13.76
CA LEU A 87 6.17 -2.21 15.11
C LEU A 87 5.68 -1.18 16.13
N SER A 88 5.19 -0.03 15.67
CA SER A 88 4.64 1.04 16.52
C SER A 88 3.15 0.90 16.81
N MET A 89 2.46 -0.01 16.12
CA MET A 89 1.01 -0.15 16.21
C MET A 89 0.55 -0.76 17.54
N ASP A 90 -0.72 -0.49 17.84
CA ASP A 90 -1.35 -1.12 18.99
C ASP A 90 -1.63 -2.61 18.75
N ARG A 91 -1.98 -3.30 19.83
CA ARG A 91 -2.24 -4.75 19.83
C ARG A 91 -3.49 -5.20 19.07
N ASN A 92 -4.27 -4.29 18.53
CA ASN A 92 -5.58 -4.55 17.92
C ASN A 92 -5.66 -4.01 16.49
N SER A 93 -4.52 -3.68 15.88
CA SER A 93 -4.47 -3.06 14.56
C SER A 93 -3.59 -3.85 13.61
N GLU A 94 -3.89 -3.71 12.33
CA GLU A 94 -3.27 -4.37 11.19
C GLU A 94 -2.96 -3.33 10.11
N LEU A 95 -1.83 -3.46 9.42
CA LEU A 95 -1.62 -2.79 8.15
C LEU A 95 -2.15 -3.66 7.03
N ALA A 96 -2.77 -3.04 6.03
CA ALA A 96 -3.11 -3.67 4.77
C ALA A 96 -2.53 -2.90 3.58
N GLY A 97 -2.33 -3.58 2.47
CA GLY A 97 -1.89 -3.02 1.20
C GLY A 97 -2.11 -3.99 0.05
N PHE A 98 -1.66 -3.60 -1.14
CA PHE A 98 -1.80 -4.41 -2.35
C PHE A 98 -0.50 -4.42 -3.16
N VAL A 99 -0.30 -5.50 -3.90
CA VAL A 99 0.64 -5.55 -5.02
C VAL A 99 -0.13 -5.29 -6.31
N LEU A 100 0.40 -4.43 -7.16
CA LEU A 100 -0.12 -4.14 -8.48
C LEU A 100 0.82 -4.72 -9.54
N ARG A 101 0.24 -5.20 -10.64
CA ARG A 101 0.97 -5.62 -11.84
C ARG A 101 0.68 -4.65 -12.97
N SER A 102 1.74 -4.08 -13.54
CA SER A 102 1.68 -3.26 -14.75
C SER A 102 1.43 -4.09 -16.01
N ASP A 103 1.03 -3.40 -17.07
CA ASP A 103 0.92 -3.94 -18.44
C ASP A 103 2.23 -4.54 -18.97
N LYS A 104 3.38 -4.00 -18.53
CA LYS A 104 4.72 -4.50 -18.83
C LYS A 104 5.15 -5.69 -17.96
N GLY A 105 4.29 -6.16 -17.07
CA GLY A 105 4.57 -7.29 -16.18
C GLY A 105 5.48 -6.98 -15.00
N GLN A 106 5.79 -5.70 -14.75
CA GLN A 106 6.50 -5.26 -13.54
C GLN A 106 5.53 -5.14 -12.36
N PHE A 107 6.05 -5.31 -11.15
CA PHE A 107 5.29 -5.30 -9.91
C PHE A 107 5.56 -4.04 -9.08
N PHE A 108 4.53 -3.57 -8.39
CA PHE A 108 4.55 -2.37 -7.55
C PHE A 108 3.77 -2.66 -6.27
N TYR A 109 4.00 -1.92 -5.20
CA TYR A 109 3.20 -2.01 -3.98
C TYR A 109 2.54 -0.67 -3.66
N THR A 110 1.39 -0.73 -2.98
CA THR A 110 0.65 0.47 -2.57
C THR A 110 1.15 1.03 -1.23
N ASN A 111 0.69 2.22 -0.85
CA ASN A 111 0.75 2.64 0.55
C ASN A 111 0.09 1.59 1.48
N ALA A 112 0.52 1.57 2.74
CA ALA A 112 -0.18 0.83 3.79
C ALA A 112 -1.31 1.66 4.40
N VAL A 113 -2.37 0.98 4.85
CA VAL A 113 -3.46 1.56 5.63
C VAL A 113 -3.61 0.78 6.93
N GLU A 114 -3.59 1.49 8.05
CA GLU A 114 -3.90 0.92 9.37
C GLU A 114 -5.41 0.71 9.55
N MET A 115 -5.77 -0.46 10.05
CA MET A 115 -7.14 -0.88 10.28
C MET A 115 -7.23 -1.73 11.56
N PRO A 116 -8.38 -1.72 12.27
CA PRO A 116 -8.61 -2.62 13.40
C PRO A 116 -8.52 -4.08 12.95
N ALA A 117 -8.15 -5.01 13.84
CA ALA A 117 -8.00 -6.44 13.56
C ALA A 117 -9.30 -7.18 13.20
N SER A 118 -10.46 -6.52 13.30
CA SER A 118 -11.72 -7.03 12.75
C SER A 118 -12.43 -5.98 11.92
N PHE A 119 -12.58 -6.26 10.64
CA PHE A 119 -13.09 -5.31 9.65
C PHE A 119 -13.69 -6.01 8.43
N THR A 120 -14.49 -5.23 7.70
CA THR A 120 -14.81 -5.50 6.30
C THR A 120 -14.22 -4.36 5.47
N LEU A 121 -13.35 -4.66 4.52
CA LEU A 121 -12.69 -3.66 3.69
C LEU A 121 -13.39 -3.51 2.33
N GLN A 122 -13.69 -2.26 2.00
CA GLN A 122 -13.94 -1.79 0.64
C GLN A 122 -12.71 -0.99 0.18
N ALA A 123 -11.86 -1.63 -0.63
CA ALA A 123 -10.63 -1.03 -1.11
C ALA A 123 -10.87 -0.30 -2.44
N ARG A 124 -10.36 0.93 -2.53
CA ARG A 124 -10.28 1.72 -3.75
C ARG A 124 -8.83 1.79 -4.17
N VAL A 125 -8.44 0.92 -5.08
CA VAL A 125 -7.06 0.80 -5.54
C VAL A 125 -6.89 1.62 -6.81
N GLN A 126 -5.97 2.58 -6.77
CA GLN A 126 -5.67 3.52 -7.84
C GLN A 126 -4.36 3.14 -8.52
N GLY A 127 -4.37 3.12 -9.84
CA GLY A 127 -3.18 2.88 -10.65
C GLY A 127 -3.34 3.38 -12.08
N PRO A 128 -2.26 3.43 -12.88
CA PRO A 128 -2.36 3.72 -14.30
C PRO A 128 -3.30 2.74 -15.03
N SER A 129 -3.95 3.22 -16.08
CA SER A 129 -4.78 2.38 -16.94
C SER A 129 -4.03 1.14 -17.44
N GLY A 130 -4.70 -0.02 -17.45
CA GLY A 130 -4.14 -1.31 -17.87
C GLY A 130 -3.41 -2.08 -16.77
N TRP A 131 -3.25 -1.48 -15.58
CA TRP A 131 -2.70 -2.18 -14.42
C TRP A 131 -3.79 -3.03 -13.74
N SER A 132 -3.36 -3.97 -12.91
CA SER A 132 -4.26 -4.87 -12.18
C SER A 132 -3.79 -5.09 -10.75
N VAL A 133 -4.73 -5.35 -9.83
CA VAL A 133 -4.39 -5.87 -8.51
C VAL A 133 -3.90 -7.30 -8.68
N HIS A 134 -2.70 -7.57 -8.16
CA HIS A 134 -2.07 -8.88 -8.20
C HIS A 134 -2.12 -9.59 -6.85
N ASP A 135 -1.88 -8.91 -5.72
CA ASP A 135 -1.90 -9.54 -4.40
C ASP A 135 -2.53 -8.63 -3.35
N PHE A 136 -3.06 -9.24 -2.28
CA PHE A 136 -3.38 -8.54 -1.04
C PHE A 136 -2.31 -8.83 0.02
N LEU A 137 -1.95 -7.80 0.79
CA LEU A 137 -0.94 -7.84 1.83
C LEU A 137 -1.59 -7.40 3.14
N HIS A 138 -1.34 -8.12 4.24
CA HIS A 138 -1.66 -7.60 5.57
C HIS A 138 -0.70 -8.08 6.65
N THR A 139 -0.79 -7.45 7.81
CA THR A 139 -0.07 -7.85 9.01
C THR A 139 -1.05 -8.38 10.05
N HIS A 140 -0.65 -9.32 10.89
CA HIS A 140 -1.44 -9.64 12.08
C HIS A 140 -0.99 -8.84 13.30
N PRO A 141 -1.90 -8.52 14.24
CA PRO A 141 -1.56 -7.77 15.44
C PRO A 141 -0.63 -8.56 16.36
N GLY A 142 0.35 -7.90 16.98
CA GLY A 142 1.31 -8.57 17.84
C GLY A 142 0.77 -9.08 19.17
N GLY A 143 -0.40 -8.63 19.62
CA GLY A 143 -0.84 -8.84 21.00
C GLY A 143 -1.91 -9.89 21.22
N HIS A 144 -2.25 -10.73 20.23
CA HIS A 144 -3.26 -11.80 20.36
C HIS A 144 -2.65 -13.20 20.24
N LYS A 145 -3.36 -14.22 20.73
CA LYS A 145 -2.93 -15.62 20.57
C LYS A 145 -3.06 -16.06 19.10
N ASP A 146 -2.18 -16.96 18.67
CA ASP A 146 -2.23 -17.66 17.38
C ASP A 146 -2.16 -16.78 16.12
N GLN A 147 -1.56 -15.60 16.23
CA GLN A 147 -1.41 -14.63 15.14
C GLN A 147 -0.31 -14.95 14.11
N ASN A 148 0.34 -16.11 14.26
CA ASN A 148 1.40 -16.56 13.33
C ASN A 148 0.85 -17.35 12.13
N PHE A 149 -0.47 -17.43 11.98
CA PHE A 149 -1.16 -18.20 10.95
C PHE A 149 -2.27 -17.36 10.35
N PHE A 150 -2.68 -17.67 9.13
CA PHE A 150 -3.85 -17.06 8.51
C PHE A 150 -5.12 -17.46 9.25
N SER A 151 -6.02 -16.49 9.39
CA SER A 151 -7.34 -16.66 9.98
C SER A 151 -8.32 -17.36 9.01
N ASP A 152 -9.46 -17.82 9.53
CA ASP A 152 -10.53 -18.39 8.68
C ASP A 152 -11.06 -17.38 7.66
N PRO A 153 -11.25 -16.09 8.04
CA PRO A 153 -11.57 -15.02 7.11
C PRO A 153 -10.53 -14.81 5.99
N ASP A 154 -9.23 -14.83 6.30
CA ASP A 154 -8.17 -14.74 5.27
C ASP A 154 -8.30 -15.89 4.27
N ARG A 155 -8.50 -17.11 4.77
CA ARG A 155 -8.70 -18.30 3.94
C ARG A 155 -9.93 -18.14 3.03
N LEU A 156 -11.04 -17.64 3.57
CA LEU A 156 -12.26 -17.39 2.78
C LEU A 156 -12.05 -16.30 1.72
N ALA A 157 -11.29 -15.23 2.04
CA ALA A 157 -10.93 -14.20 1.08
C ALA A 157 -10.14 -14.79 -0.11
N VAL A 158 -9.21 -15.72 0.17
CA VAL A 158 -8.47 -16.45 -0.87
C VAL A 158 -9.38 -17.32 -1.74
N LEU A 159 -10.29 -18.07 -1.10
CA LEU A 159 -11.23 -18.94 -1.81
C LEU A 159 -12.24 -18.16 -2.68
N ASN A 160 -12.57 -16.93 -2.27
CA ASN A 160 -13.48 -16.05 -3.00
C ASN A 160 -12.80 -15.22 -4.10
N GLY A 161 -11.51 -15.44 -4.35
CA GLY A 161 -10.83 -14.89 -5.53
C GLY A 161 -9.72 -13.87 -5.24
N THR A 162 -9.46 -13.53 -3.99
CA THR A 162 -8.32 -12.67 -3.62
C THR A 162 -7.04 -13.48 -3.71
N LYS A 163 -6.20 -13.27 -4.72
CA LYS A 163 -5.03 -14.13 -4.94
C LYS A 163 -3.88 -13.35 -5.51
N PRO A 164 -2.64 -13.71 -5.12
CA PRO A 164 -2.26 -14.31 -3.83
C PRO A 164 -2.49 -13.41 -2.58
N TYR A 165 -2.46 -14.00 -1.39
CA TYR A 165 -2.72 -13.32 -0.11
C TYR A 165 -1.51 -13.51 0.81
N TYR A 166 -0.89 -12.42 1.25
CA TYR A 166 0.34 -12.43 2.04
C TYR A 166 0.12 -11.88 3.44
N LEU A 167 0.78 -12.50 4.41
CA LEU A 167 0.74 -12.14 5.82
C LEU A 167 2.14 -11.92 6.37
N ARG A 168 2.39 -10.78 6.99
CA ARG A 168 3.49 -10.62 7.96
C ARG A 168 2.99 -10.98 9.35
N THR A 169 3.57 -12.02 9.94
CA THR A 169 3.23 -12.44 11.31
C THR A 169 3.92 -11.55 12.34
N PRO A 170 3.45 -11.56 13.60
CA PRO A 170 4.18 -10.93 14.69
C PRO A 170 5.58 -11.48 14.87
N SER A 171 5.84 -12.74 14.50
CA SER A 171 7.16 -13.36 14.71
C SER A 171 8.21 -12.85 13.74
N GLY A 172 7.83 -11.97 12.80
CA GLY A 172 8.68 -11.51 11.72
C GLY A 172 8.76 -12.51 10.55
N ASP A 173 7.88 -13.52 10.50
CA ASP A 173 7.76 -14.38 9.31
C ASP A 173 6.84 -13.71 8.29
N VAL A 174 7.12 -13.92 7.01
CA VAL A 174 6.24 -13.49 5.92
C VAL A 174 5.77 -14.73 5.20
N ARG A 175 4.46 -14.85 5.06
CA ARG A 175 3.79 -16.05 4.57
C ARG A 175 2.86 -15.71 3.42
N PHE A 176 2.58 -16.69 2.58
CA PHE A 176 1.55 -16.58 1.56
C PHE A 176 0.56 -17.73 1.63
N MET A 177 -0.64 -17.47 1.12
CA MET A 177 -1.67 -18.46 0.85
C MET A 177 -2.20 -18.27 -0.57
N ASP A 178 -2.35 -19.39 -1.28
CA ASP A 178 -3.01 -19.48 -2.57
C ASP A 178 -4.25 -20.39 -2.46
N ILE A 179 -5.03 -20.52 -3.54
CA ILE A 179 -6.23 -21.39 -3.53
C ILE A 179 -5.91 -22.83 -3.15
N PRO A 180 -4.89 -23.51 -3.73
CA PRO A 180 -4.55 -24.87 -3.34
C PRO A 180 -4.32 -25.02 -1.83
N LEU A 181 -3.53 -24.13 -1.22
CA LEU A 181 -3.28 -24.13 0.22
C LEU A 181 -4.55 -23.82 1.03
N ALA A 182 -5.35 -22.85 0.60
CA ALA A 182 -6.59 -22.49 1.27
C ALA A 182 -7.61 -23.64 1.31
N LYS A 183 -7.65 -24.46 0.25
CA LYS A 183 -8.50 -25.65 0.15
C LYS A 183 -8.01 -26.81 1.03
N SER A 184 -6.70 -27.01 1.12
CA SER A 184 -6.11 -28.15 1.84
C SER A 184 -5.96 -27.91 3.34
N THR A 185 -6.06 -26.67 3.81
CA THR A 185 -5.81 -26.37 5.20
C THR A 185 -7.06 -26.56 6.09
N HIS A 186 -6.93 -27.41 7.11
CA HIS A 186 -7.94 -27.60 8.14
C HIS A 186 -7.84 -26.52 9.23
N ILE A 187 -8.97 -25.87 9.53
CA ILE A 187 -9.13 -24.68 10.37
C ILE A 187 -8.77 -24.87 11.85
N LEU A 188 -8.77 -26.11 12.36
CA LEU A 188 -8.64 -26.39 13.80
C LEU A 188 -7.32 -25.88 14.41
N SER A 189 -6.30 -25.55 13.60
CA SER A 189 -5.00 -25.03 14.04
C SER A 189 -4.54 -23.75 13.33
N GLY A 190 -5.43 -23.07 12.59
CA GLY A 190 -5.07 -21.91 11.76
C GLY A 190 -4.32 -22.31 10.49
N ALA A 191 -4.51 -21.55 9.41
CA ALA A 191 -3.89 -21.92 8.15
C ALA A 191 -2.43 -21.47 8.08
N ARG A 192 -1.49 -22.42 8.06
CA ARG A 192 -0.07 -22.09 8.17
C ARG A 192 0.48 -21.28 7.01
N GLY A 193 -0.11 -21.44 5.82
CA GLY A 193 0.46 -20.91 4.60
C GLY A 193 1.88 -21.44 4.37
N LYS A 194 2.60 -20.80 3.46
CA LYS A 194 4.02 -21.10 3.19
C LYS A 194 4.86 -19.86 3.44
N SER A 195 5.91 -19.99 4.24
CA SER A 195 6.88 -18.91 4.45
C SER A 195 7.60 -18.58 3.15
N ILE A 196 7.76 -17.28 2.90
CA ILE A 196 8.63 -16.75 1.85
C ILE A 196 9.95 -16.22 2.41
N CYS A 197 10.18 -16.33 3.72
CA CYS A 197 11.46 -15.97 4.29
C CYS A 197 12.54 -17.04 3.98
N PRO A 198 13.81 -16.65 3.80
CA PRO A 198 14.90 -17.60 3.61
C PRO A 198 15.00 -18.61 4.75
N GLU A 199 15.31 -19.86 4.42
CA GLU A 199 15.56 -20.94 5.41
C GLU A 199 14.42 -21.19 6.42
N GLN A 200 13.19 -20.72 6.15
CA GLN A 200 12.06 -20.78 7.08
C GLN A 200 12.33 -20.06 8.42
N LYS A 201 13.26 -19.10 8.43
CA LYS A 201 13.55 -18.24 9.59
C LYS A 201 12.84 -16.89 9.41
N PRO A 202 12.41 -16.20 10.48
CA PRO A 202 11.91 -14.84 10.38
C PRO A 202 12.86 -13.93 9.59
N CYS A 203 12.30 -13.15 8.67
CA CYS A 203 13.05 -12.21 7.83
C CYS A 203 12.66 -10.75 8.08
N MET A 204 11.78 -10.50 9.05
CA MET A 204 11.38 -9.19 9.54
C MET A 204 11.62 -9.10 11.05
N THR A 205 11.63 -7.90 11.61
CA THR A 205 11.75 -7.71 13.06
C THR A 205 10.53 -8.27 13.80
N GLU A 206 10.74 -8.94 14.93
CA GLU A 206 9.63 -9.43 15.75
C GLU A 206 8.82 -8.27 16.36
N HIS A 207 7.49 -8.38 16.35
CA HIS A 207 6.63 -7.36 16.94
C HIS A 207 6.83 -7.31 18.47
N PRO A 208 6.98 -6.13 19.11
CA PRO A 208 7.24 -6.02 20.54
C PRO A 208 6.18 -6.64 21.47
N TRP A 209 5.03 -7.03 20.94
CA TRP A 209 3.91 -7.60 21.70
C TRP A 209 3.84 -9.13 21.61
N HIS A 210 4.61 -9.77 20.71
CA HIS A 210 4.54 -11.21 20.47
C HIS A 210 4.87 -12.01 21.74
N ASP A 211 6.02 -11.73 22.35
CA ASP A 211 6.58 -12.53 23.44
C ASP A 211 6.14 -12.08 24.86
N ARG A 212 5.51 -10.90 24.99
CA ARG A 212 5.18 -10.36 26.34
C ARG A 212 4.18 -11.20 27.13
N ARG A 213 3.43 -12.09 26.48
CA ARG A 213 2.55 -13.06 27.18
C ARG A 213 3.30 -14.31 27.65
N LEU A 214 4.35 -14.74 26.95
CA LEU A 214 5.12 -15.94 27.32
C LEU A 214 5.98 -15.67 28.57
N LYS A 215 6.32 -14.41 28.84
CA LYS A 215 7.16 -13.99 29.97
C LYS A 215 6.41 -13.54 31.23
N GLY A 216 5.07 -13.56 31.25
CA GLY A 216 4.29 -13.27 32.48
C GLY A 216 4.23 -11.80 32.92
N ASP A 217 4.86 -10.86 32.19
CA ASP A 217 4.97 -9.44 32.56
C ASP A 217 3.75 -8.59 32.14
N TRP A 218 2.56 -8.99 32.56
CA TRP A 218 1.33 -8.25 32.27
C TRP A 218 1.17 -6.97 33.10
N ALA A 219 1.78 -6.91 34.29
CA ALA A 219 1.53 -5.84 35.26
C ALA A 219 2.33 -4.55 34.99
N SER A 220 3.43 -4.61 34.24
CA SER A 220 4.35 -3.48 34.03
C SER A 220 4.04 -2.64 32.79
N ALA A 221 3.25 -3.15 31.82
CA ALA A 221 2.96 -2.46 30.56
C ALA A 221 1.75 -1.50 30.58
N ILE A 222 1.03 -1.39 31.70
CA ILE A 222 -0.19 -0.54 31.80
C ILE A 222 0.12 0.91 32.17
N ARG A 223 1.36 1.26 32.56
CA ARG A 223 1.72 2.66 32.79
C ARG A 223 2.05 3.35 31.47
N ARG A 224 1.03 3.94 30.82
CA ARG A 224 1.26 5.01 29.84
C ARG A 224 1.94 6.19 30.57
N PRO A 225 3.00 6.79 30.03
CA PRO A 225 3.45 8.09 30.53
C PRO A 225 2.33 9.10 30.27
N THR A 226 1.87 9.75 31.35
CA THR A 226 1.01 10.94 31.32
C THR A 226 1.79 12.16 30.86
#